data_AF-A0AA51QZ75-F1
#
_entry.id   AF-A0AA51QZ75-F1
#
_cell.length_a   1.000
_cell.length_b   1.000
_cell.length_c   1.000
_cell.angle_alpha   90.00
_cell.angle_beta   90.00
_cell.angle_gamma   90.00
#
_symmetry.space_group_name_H-M   'P 1'
#
loop_
_entity.id
_entity.type
_entity.pdbx_description
1 polymer ?
#
loop_
_entity_poly.entity_id
_entity_poly.type
_entity_poly.pdbx_seq_one_letter_code
_entity_poly.pdbx_strand_id
1 'polypeptide(L)'
;MFAWWFQAHWWLLGIYTVAAVLIALSVPLLYRLFGYKMQDEALWLHERNLREHATLMQRLENARESLTELNITAGVKQANILTDILDDYRSVVETRFIGKQFAPITYLNAARSVQEHVVQNLTDMVAVGHSLAGLNRQAAQSDLHQEQQQRITTLLAENDKFFTALNETAVEVANIRSVSEFARLDTLARLVSLAQTASHTGTQS
;
A
#
# COMPACT_ATOMS: atom_id res chain seq x y z
N MET A 1 -49.46 37.71 -25.73
CA MET A 1 -48.56 38.86 -25.98
C MET A 1 -47.19 38.76 -25.28
N PHE A 2 -46.85 37.67 -24.57
CA PHE A 2 -45.57 37.56 -23.85
C PHE A 2 -44.40 37.04 -24.73
N ALA A 3 -44.70 36.22 -25.75
CA ALA A 3 -43.68 35.60 -26.60
C ALA A 3 -43.02 36.55 -27.63
N TRP A 4 -43.61 37.73 -27.89
CA TRP A 4 -43.10 38.68 -28.89
C TRP A 4 -42.04 39.64 -28.31
N TRP A 5 -42.11 39.92 -27.01
CA TRP A 5 -41.13 40.75 -26.30
C TRP A 5 -39.82 40.00 -25.95
N PHE A 6 -39.83 38.66 -26.01
CA PHE A 6 -38.68 37.80 -25.73
C PHE A 6 -38.14 37.12 -27.00
N GLN A 7 -38.14 37.81 -28.15
CA GLN A 7 -37.34 37.39 -29.30
C GLN A 7 -35.88 37.75 -29.08
N ALA A 8 -35.25 37.07 -28.12
CA ALA A 8 -33.81 37.13 -27.91
C ALA A 8 -33.14 36.79 -29.24
N HIS A 9 -32.41 37.75 -29.81
CA HIS A 9 -31.79 37.53 -31.10
C HIS A 9 -30.78 36.39 -30.95
N TRP A 10 -30.85 35.38 -31.83
CA TRP A 10 -30.06 34.15 -31.75
C TRP A 10 -28.55 34.38 -31.57
N TRP A 11 -28.03 35.50 -32.08
CA TRP A 11 -26.63 35.89 -31.91
C TRP A 11 -26.28 36.27 -30.45
N LEU A 12 -27.19 36.93 -29.72
CA LEU A 12 -27.00 37.24 -28.30
C LEU A 12 -26.96 35.97 -27.45
N LEU A 13 -27.84 35.01 -27.74
CA LEU A 13 -27.82 33.68 -27.11
C LEU A 13 -26.50 32.95 -27.41
N GLY A 14 -26.01 33.02 -28.64
CA GLY A 14 -24.71 32.46 -29.03
C GLY A 14 -23.55 33.06 -28.24
N ILE A 15 -23.47 34.39 -28.18
CA ILE A 15 -22.42 35.09 -27.41
C ILE A 15 -22.50 34.75 -25.93
N TYR A 16 -23.70 34.75 -25.36
CA TYR A 16 -23.90 34.43 -23.94
C TYR A 16 -23.48 32.99 -23.63
N THR A 17 -23.79 32.05 -24.51
CA THR A 17 -23.39 30.65 -24.37
C THR A 17 -21.87 30.49 -24.42
N VAL A 18 -21.20 31.15 -25.36
CA VAL A 18 -19.73 31.12 -25.46
C VAL A 18 -19.08 31.78 -24.25
N ALA A 19 -19.59 32.92 -23.80
CA ALA A 19 -19.11 33.60 -22.59
C ALA A 19 -19.28 32.72 -21.34
N ALA A 20 -20.44 32.06 -21.20
CA ALA A 20 -20.70 31.15 -20.09
C ALA A 20 -19.74 29.95 -20.08
N VAL A 21 -19.46 29.36 -21.26
CA VAL A 21 -18.49 28.26 -21.40
C VAL A 21 -17.08 28.73 -21.06
N LEU A 22 -16.66 29.90 -21.54
CA LEU A 22 -15.35 30.48 -21.21
C LEU A 22 -15.20 30.72 -19.72
N ILE A 23 -16.21 31.28 -19.06
CA ILE A 23 -16.20 31.50 -17.62
C ILE A 23 -16.15 30.16 -16.88
N ALA A 24 -17.00 29.20 -17.25
CA ALA A 24 -17.03 27.88 -16.62
C ALA A 24 -15.71 27.10 -16.78
N LEU A 25 -15.03 27.25 -17.93
CA LEU A 25 -13.74 26.60 -18.19
C LEU A 25 -12.54 27.37 -17.65
N SER A 26 -12.67 28.68 -17.39
CA SER A 26 -11.55 29.50 -16.91
C SER A 26 -11.01 29.01 -15.56
N VAL A 27 -11.88 28.63 -14.63
CA VAL A 27 -11.50 28.13 -13.31
C VAL A 27 -10.71 26.81 -13.40
N PRO A 28 -11.19 25.72 -14.04
CA PRO A 28 -10.42 24.48 -14.14
C PRO A 28 -9.16 24.63 -14.99
N LEU A 29 -9.15 25.49 -16.02
CA LEU A 29 -7.94 25.79 -16.80
C LEU A 29 -6.89 26.47 -15.94
N LEU A 30 -7.24 27.56 -15.26
CA LEU A 30 -6.32 28.29 -14.39
C LEU A 30 -5.84 27.40 -13.23
N TYR A 31 -6.73 26.61 -12.63
CA TYR A 31 -6.39 25.67 -11.56
C TYR A 31 -5.36 24.62 -12.02
N ARG A 32 -5.48 24.13 -13.27
CA ARG A 32 -4.49 23.23 -13.87
C ARG A 32 -3.20 23.95 -14.27
N LEU A 33 -3.30 25.15 -14.82
CA LEU A 33 -2.18 25.91 -15.38
C LEU A 33 -1.26 26.48 -14.28
N PHE A 34 -1.83 26.88 -13.14
CA PHE A 34 -1.08 27.29 -11.96
C PHE A 34 -0.50 26.12 -11.15
N GLY A 35 -0.77 24.87 -11.53
CA GLY A 35 -0.18 23.70 -10.89
C GLY A 35 -0.78 23.31 -9.54
N TYR A 36 -1.86 23.97 -9.08
CA TYR A 36 -2.54 23.66 -7.82
C TYR A 36 -3.01 22.21 -7.77
N LYS A 37 -3.51 21.66 -8.89
CA LYS A 37 -3.90 20.26 -8.99
C LYS A 37 -2.78 19.30 -8.57
N MET A 38 -1.55 19.55 -9.02
CA MET A 38 -0.41 18.67 -8.73
C MET A 38 0.04 18.78 -7.28
N GLN A 39 -0.02 19.99 -6.70
CA GLN A 39 0.31 20.21 -5.29
C GLN A 39 -0.74 19.58 -4.36
N ASP A 40 -2.02 19.76 -4.66
CA ASP A 40 -3.11 19.19 -3.87
C ASP A 40 -3.12 17.65 -3.96
N GLU A 41 -2.87 17.08 -5.15
CA GLU A 41 -2.71 15.63 -5.30
C GLU A 41 -1.51 15.10 -4.50
N ALA A 42 -0.38 15.79 -4.50
CA ALA A 42 0.79 15.39 -3.74
C ALA A 42 0.56 15.45 -2.22
N LEU A 43 -0.08 16.52 -1.72
CA LEU A 43 -0.46 16.66 -0.32
C LEU A 43 -1.45 15.57 0.11
N TRP A 44 -2.48 15.34 -0.69
CA TRP A 44 -3.47 14.30 -0.44
C TRP A 44 -2.83 12.91 -0.40
N LEU A 45 -1.95 12.59 -1.37
CA LEU A 45 -1.22 11.33 -1.41
C LEU A 45 -0.31 11.17 -0.18
N HIS A 46 0.34 12.25 0.27
CA HIS A 46 1.20 12.23 1.44
C HIS A 46 0.40 11.97 2.72
N GLU A 47 -0.68 12.70 2.96
CA GLU A 47 -1.54 12.47 4.12
C GLU A 47 -2.13 11.06 4.13
N ARG A 48 -2.59 10.58 2.97
CA ARG A 48 -3.09 9.22 2.82
C ARG A 48 -2.03 8.18 3.18
N ASN A 49 -0.81 8.35 2.67
CA ASN A 49 0.31 7.46 2.98
C ASN A 49 0.62 7.39 4.47
N LEU A 50 0.60 8.53 5.18
CA LEU A 50 0.82 8.58 6.62
C LEU A 50 -0.25 7.81 7.39
N ARG A 51 -1.53 7.98 7.02
CA ARG A 51 -2.65 7.28 7.67
C ARG A 51 -2.58 5.77 7.44
N GLU A 52 -2.31 5.35 6.20
CA GLU A 52 -2.18 3.93 5.86
C GLU A 52 -1.00 3.28 6.61
N HIS A 53 0.14 3.98 6.68
CA HIS A 53 1.31 3.50 7.41
C HIS A 53 1.04 3.37 8.92
N ALA A 54 0.40 4.36 9.55
CA ALA A 54 0.02 4.27 10.97
C ALA A 54 -0.92 3.08 11.23
N THR A 55 -1.86 2.83 10.32
CA THR A 55 -2.78 1.69 10.40
C THR A 55 -2.04 0.35 10.30
N LEU A 56 -1.08 0.24 9.38
CA LEU A 56 -0.23 -0.95 9.22
C LEU A 56 0.61 -1.20 10.47
N MET A 57 1.25 -0.16 11.00
CA MET A 57 2.06 -0.24 12.22
C MET A 57 1.24 -0.70 13.42
N GLN A 58 0.03 -0.16 13.59
CA GLN A 58 -0.86 -0.58 14.66
C GLN A 58 -1.25 -2.06 14.55
N ARG A 59 -1.56 -2.54 13.33
CA ARG A 59 -1.88 -3.96 13.10
C ARG A 59 -0.68 -4.87 13.39
N LEU A 60 0.50 -4.46 12.94
CA LEU A 60 1.74 -5.18 13.18
C LEU A 60 2.04 -5.29 14.69
N GLU A 61 1.87 -4.20 15.43
CA GLU A 61 2.09 -4.18 16.87
C GLU A 61 1.12 -5.10 17.61
N ASN A 62 -0.18 -5.04 17.27
CA ASN A 62 -1.18 -5.96 17.82
C ASN A 62 -0.81 -7.43 17.52
N ALA A 63 -0.40 -7.74 16.28
CA ALA A 63 0.02 -9.10 15.91
C ALA A 63 1.26 -9.53 16.70
N ARG A 64 2.25 -8.64 16.87
CA ARG A 64 3.46 -8.88 17.67
C ARG A 64 3.13 -9.19 19.13
N GLU A 65 2.24 -8.43 19.74
CA GLU A 65 1.78 -8.65 21.11
C GLU A 65 1.13 -10.03 21.25
N SER A 66 0.17 -10.38 20.36
CA SER A 66 -0.47 -11.69 20.38
C SER A 66 0.50 -12.85 20.11
N LEU A 67 1.46 -12.70 19.19
CA LEU A 67 2.51 -13.70 18.94
C LEU A 67 3.41 -13.89 20.17
N THR A 68 3.65 -12.83 20.93
CA THR A 68 4.41 -12.87 22.19
C THR A 68 3.63 -13.65 23.25
N GLU A 69 2.35 -13.36 23.43
CA GLU A 69 1.46 -14.08 24.35
C GLU A 69 1.37 -15.58 24.02
N LEU A 70 1.37 -15.91 22.73
CA LEU A 70 1.32 -17.28 22.21
C LEU A 70 2.69 -18.00 22.21
N ASN A 71 3.77 -17.33 22.63
CA ASN A 71 5.15 -17.84 22.59
C ASN A 71 5.64 -18.25 21.17
N ILE A 72 5.12 -17.63 20.12
CA ILE A 72 5.55 -17.88 18.73
C ILE A 72 6.75 -16.97 18.42
N THR A 73 7.91 -17.32 18.97
CA THR A 73 9.14 -16.50 18.95
C THR A 73 9.62 -16.13 17.56
N ALA A 74 9.51 -17.05 16.59
CA ALA A 74 9.85 -16.78 15.19
C ALA A 74 8.94 -15.70 14.59
N GLY A 75 7.65 -15.72 14.90
CA GLY A 75 6.69 -14.70 14.46
C GLY A 75 6.99 -13.33 15.07
N VAL A 76 7.34 -13.28 16.36
CA VAL A 76 7.77 -12.03 17.03
C VAL A 76 9.01 -11.44 16.37
N LYS A 77 10.00 -12.30 16.03
CA LYS A 77 11.20 -11.86 15.31
C LYS A 77 10.84 -11.27 13.95
N GLN A 78 9.96 -11.92 13.19
CA GLN A 78 9.52 -11.43 11.88
C GLN A 78 8.73 -10.12 11.99
N ALA A 79 7.91 -9.96 13.02
CA ALA A 79 7.21 -8.71 13.28
C ALA A 79 8.20 -7.55 13.54
N ASN A 80 9.25 -7.78 14.33
CA ASN A 80 10.31 -6.79 14.56
C ASN A 80 11.06 -6.43 13.26
N ILE A 81 11.41 -7.43 12.45
CA ILE A 81 12.05 -7.20 11.15
C ILE A 81 11.15 -6.34 10.24
N LEU A 82 9.85 -6.63 10.22
CA LEU A 82 8.91 -5.84 9.41
C LEU A 82 8.80 -4.40 9.92
N THR A 83 8.81 -4.18 11.23
CA THR A 83 8.82 -2.85 11.83
C THR A 83 10.03 -2.05 11.32
N ASP A 84 11.23 -2.63 11.37
CA ASP A 84 12.45 -1.99 10.90
C ASP A 84 12.36 -1.64 9.40
N ILE A 85 11.88 -2.59 8.57
CA ILE A 85 11.70 -2.39 7.13
C ILE A 85 10.68 -1.27 6.84
N LEU A 86 9.57 -1.22 7.60
CA LEU A 86 8.53 -0.21 7.42
C LEU A 86 9.03 1.19 7.75
N ASP A 87 9.81 1.34 8.81
CA ASP A 87 10.40 2.63 9.21
C ASP A 87 11.48 3.10 8.23
N ASP A 88 12.37 2.21 7.81
CA ASP A 88 13.39 2.52 6.79
C ASP A 88 12.76 2.92 5.46
N TYR A 89 11.73 2.18 5.04
CA TYR A 89 11.01 2.49 3.81
C TYR A 89 10.35 3.86 3.87
N ARG A 90 9.69 4.21 4.98
CA ARG A 90 9.08 5.54 5.17
C ARG A 90 10.13 6.64 5.07
N SER A 91 11.26 6.49 5.74
CA SER A 91 12.37 7.45 5.72
C SER A 91 12.92 7.67 4.31
N VAL A 92 13.15 6.59 3.56
CA VAL A 92 13.61 6.66 2.16
C VAL A 92 12.58 7.36 1.28
N VAL A 93 11.30 7.06 1.47
CA VAL A 93 10.24 7.66 0.66
C VAL A 93 10.12 9.16 0.93
N GLU A 94 10.11 9.55 2.20
CA GLU A 94 10.01 10.94 2.63
C GLU A 94 11.18 11.78 2.10
N THR A 95 12.40 11.27 2.22
CA THR A 95 13.61 11.99 1.80
C THR A 95 13.84 12.04 0.29
N ARG A 96 13.43 11.01 -0.47
CA ARG A 96 13.71 10.92 -1.92
C ARG A 96 12.61 11.44 -2.81
N PHE A 97 11.36 11.35 -2.39
CA PHE A 97 10.20 11.60 -3.23
C PHE A 97 9.43 12.87 -2.90
N ILE A 98 9.58 13.45 -1.70
CA ILE A 98 8.98 14.76 -1.41
C ILE A 98 9.63 15.82 -2.31
N GLY A 99 8.80 16.50 -3.11
CA GLY A 99 9.22 17.58 -4.00
C GLY A 99 9.74 17.15 -5.38
N LYS A 100 9.72 15.86 -5.73
CA LYS A 100 10.05 15.40 -7.09
C LYS A 100 8.80 14.98 -7.85
N GLN A 101 8.68 15.45 -9.10
CA GLN A 101 7.55 15.17 -10.02
C GLN A 101 7.29 13.68 -10.29
N PHE A 102 8.22 12.80 -9.92
CA PHE A 102 8.14 11.36 -10.14
C PHE A 102 8.50 10.64 -8.84
N ALA A 103 7.59 10.67 -7.87
CA ALA A 103 7.45 9.54 -6.96
C ALA A 103 6.76 8.45 -7.78
N PRO A 104 7.41 7.33 -8.14
CA PRO A 104 6.73 6.33 -8.93
C PRO A 104 5.79 5.58 -7.96
N ILE A 105 4.56 6.09 -7.88
CA ILE A 105 3.43 5.60 -7.07
C ILE A 105 3.28 4.08 -7.17
N THR A 106 3.65 3.50 -8.33
CA THR A 106 3.67 2.07 -8.57
C THR A 106 4.60 1.28 -7.64
N TYR A 107 5.80 1.77 -7.29
CA TYR A 107 6.67 1.10 -6.32
C TYR A 107 6.09 1.17 -4.92
N LEU A 108 5.55 2.33 -4.55
CA LEU A 108 4.91 2.52 -3.25
C LEU A 108 3.74 1.56 -3.07
N ASN A 109 2.89 1.43 -4.09
CA ASN A 109 1.73 0.56 -4.05
C ASN A 109 2.11 -0.92 -4.01
N ALA A 110 3.09 -1.35 -4.80
CA ALA A 110 3.50 -2.75 -4.81
C ALA A 110 4.25 -3.14 -3.52
N ALA A 111 5.11 -2.26 -2.98
CA ALA A 111 5.77 -2.50 -1.70
C ALA A 111 4.74 -2.56 -0.56
N ARG A 112 3.76 -1.66 -0.58
CA ARG A 112 2.66 -1.66 0.39
C ARG A 112 1.85 -2.94 0.33
N SER A 113 1.50 -3.43 -0.86
CA SER A 113 0.77 -4.70 -0.99
C SER A 113 1.54 -5.87 -0.39
N VAL A 114 2.86 -5.92 -0.56
CA VAL A 114 3.71 -6.94 0.07
C VAL A 114 3.74 -6.76 1.59
N GLN A 115 3.90 -5.53 2.10
CA GLN A 115 3.88 -5.22 3.54
C GLN A 115 2.55 -5.63 4.20
N GLU A 116 1.42 -5.29 3.58
CA GLU A 116 0.08 -5.66 4.04
C GLU A 116 -0.08 -7.18 4.12
N HIS A 117 0.43 -7.90 3.12
CA HIS A 117 0.35 -9.35 3.09
C HIS A 117 1.22 -10.02 4.17
N VAL A 118 2.42 -9.49 4.45
CA VAL A 118 3.23 -9.99 5.57
C VAL A 118 2.51 -9.76 6.91
N VAL A 119 1.90 -8.59 7.13
CA VAL A 119 1.09 -8.33 8.33
C VAL A 119 -0.08 -9.30 8.42
N GLN A 120 -0.73 -9.61 7.29
CA GLN A 120 -1.80 -10.59 7.23
C GLN A 120 -1.29 -11.99 7.61
N ASN A 121 -0.16 -12.45 7.06
CA ASN A 121 0.44 -13.73 7.41
C ASN A 121 0.77 -13.82 8.91
N LEU A 122 1.28 -12.74 9.51
CA LEU A 122 1.52 -12.69 10.96
C LEU A 122 0.20 -12.77 11.77
N THR A 123 -0.87 -12.15 11.28
CA THR A 123 -2.21 -12.24 11.89
C THR A 123 -2.79 -13.64 11.75
N ASP A 124 -2.58 -14.30 10.61
CA ASP A 124 -3.01 -15.68 10.38
C ASP A 124 -2.23 -16.64 11.28
N MET A 125 -0.94 -16.40 11.51
CA MET A 125 -0.16 -17.13 12.51
C MET A 125 -0.72 -16.99 13.93
N VAL A 126 -1.19 -15.80 14.31
CA VAL A 126 -1.88 -15.58 15.61
C VAL A 126 -3.15 -16.43 15.69
N ALA A 127 -3.97 -16.41 14.64
CA ALA A 127 -5.20 -17.21 14.58
C ALA A 127 -4.90 -18.72 14.71
N VAL A 128 -3.89 -19.21 14.00
CA VAL A 128 -3.42 -20.61 14.10
C VAL A 128 -2.86 -20.91 15.48
N GLY A 129 -2.12 -19.99 16.10
CA GLY A 129 -1.59 -20.14 17.45
C GLY A 129 -2.69 -20.24 18.52
N HIS A 130 -3.74 -19.42 18.42
CA HIS A 130 -4.91 -19.57 19.29
C HIS A 130 -5.63 -20.91 19.06
N SER A 131 -5.72 -21.37 17.82
CA SER A 131 -6.27 -22.69 17.49
C SER A 131 -5.48 -23.82 18.16
N LEU A 132 -4.14 -23.80 18.06
CA LEU A 132 -3.24 -24.74 18.74
C LEU A 132 -3.40 -24.72 20.27
N ALA A 133 -3.48 -23.52 20.87
CA ALA A 133 -3.70 -23.35 22.30
C ALA A 133 -5.08 -23.86 22.77
N GLY A 134 -6.08 -23.84 21.88
CA GLY A 134 -7.38 -24.47 22.09
C GLY A 134 -7.30 -26.00 21.99
N LEU A 135 -6.69 -26.53 20.92
CA LEU A 135 -6.54 -27.96 20.67
C LEU A 135 -5.74 -28.67 21.76
N ASN A 136 -4.75 -28.02 22.37
CA ASN A 136 -3.99 -28.61 23.49
C ASN A 136 -4.88 -28.95 24.72
N ARG A 137 -6.08 -28.36 24.83
CA ARG A 137 -7.06 -28.69 25.88
C ARG A 137 -7.93 -29.90 25.52
N GLN A 138 -8.02 -30.25 24.23
CA GLN A 138 -8.71 -31.44 23.72
C GLN A 138 -7.67 -32.46 23.23
N ALA A 139 -7.19 -33.30 24.15
CA ALA A 139 -6.05 -34.22 24.01
C ALA A 139 -6.16 -35.33 22.93
N ALA A 140 -7.04 -35.22 21.92
CA ALA A 140 -7.38 -36.30 20.99
C ALA A 140 -7.11 -36.00 19.50
N GLN A 141 -6.48 -34.88 19.12
CA GLN A 141 -6.28 -34.51 17.71
C GLN A 141 -4.80 -34.20 17.38
N SER A 142 -3.97 -35.24 17.31
CA SER A 142 -2.55 -35.15 16.91
C SER A 142 -2.38 -34.62 15.48
N ASP A 143 -3.25 -35.03 14.57
CA ASP A 143 -3.12 -34.74 13.14
C ASP A 143 -3.39 -33.26 12.86
N LEU A 144 -4.41 -32.68 13.49
CA LEU A 144 -4.69 -31.25 13.42
C LEU A 144 -3.57 -30.41 14.03
N HIS A 145 -2.99 -30.85 15.15
CA HIS A 145 -1.83 -30.17 15.74
C HIS A 145 -0.66 -30.08 14.76
N GLN A 146 -0.35 -31.19 14.08
CA GLN A 146 0.73 -31.22 13.09
C GLN A 146 0.40 -30.32 11.88
N GLU A 147 -0.84 -30.33 11.39
CA GLU A 147 -1.28 -29.47 10.29
C GLU A 147 -1.16 -27.98 10.64
N GLN A 148 -1.61 -27.58 11.84
CA GLN A 148 -1.51 -26.19 12.29
C GLN A 148 -0.04 -25.75 12.48
N GLN A 149 0.82 -26.62 13.00
CA GLN A 149 2.26 -26.33 13.13
C GLN A 149 2.93 -26.18 11.76
N GLN A 150 2.55 -27.03 10.79
CA GLN A 150 3.01 -26.93 9.42
C GLN A 150 2.54 -25.61 8.78
N ARG A 151 1.30 -25.19 9.02
CA ARG A 151 0.77 -23.91 8.52
C ARG A 151 1.58 -22.72 9.04
N ILE A 152 1.91 -22.69 10.33
CA ILE A 152 2.79 -21.65 10.91
C ILE A 152 4.15 -21.64 10.19
N THR A 153 4.73 -22.81 9.93
CA THR A 153 6.05 -22.92 9.27
C THR A 153 6.01 -22.41 7.83
N THR A 154 4.92 -22.69 7.10
CA THR A 154 4.70 -22.17 5.74
C THR A 154 4.59 -20.64 5.75
N LEU A 155 3.78 -20.08 6.65
CA LEU A 155 3.61 -18.62 6.77
C LEU A 155 4.93 -17.93 7.10
N LEU A 156 5.74 -18.50 7.99
CA LEU A 156 7.09 -18.01 8.29
C LEU A 156 7.99 -18.00 7.04
N ALA A 157 8.02 -19.11 6.29
CA ALA A 157 8.86 -19.23 5.09
C ALA A 157 8.42 -18.27 3.96
N GLU A 158 7.12 -18.00 3.85
CA GLU A 158 6.59 -17.01 2.92
C GLU A 158 7.01 -15.58 3.32
N ASN A 159 6.88 -15.23 4.60
CA ASN A 159 7.33 -13.94 5.12
C ASN A 159 8.82 -13.70 4.86
N ASP A 160 9.68 -14.70 5.04
CA ASP A 160 11.12 -14.58 4.78
C ASP A 160 11.43 -14.23 3.31
N LYS A 161 10.65 -14.78 2.36
CA LYS A 161 10.76 -14.42 0.94
C LYS A 161 10.35 -12.97 0.70
N PHE A 162 9.27 -12.53 1.32
CA PHE A 162 8.80 -11.14 1.21
C PHE A 162 9.79 -10.15 1.83
N PHE A 163 10.39 -10.46 2.99
CA PHE A 163 11.42 -9.60 3.60
C PHE A 163 12.63 -9.44 2.72
N THR A 164 13.12 -10.53 2.13
CA THR A 164 14.26 -10.50 1.22
C THR A 164 13.97 -9.54 0.06
N ALA A 165 12.80 -9.68 -0.56
CA ALA A 165 12.42 -8.83 -1.68
C ALA A 165 12.17 -7.36 -1.31
N LEU A 166 11.54 -7.10 -0.16
CA LEU A 166 11.33 -5.74 0.36
C LEU A 166 12.66 -5.05 0.63
N ASN A 167 13.62 -5.76 1.24
CA ASN A 167 14.94 -5.22 1.54
C ASN A 167 15.75 -4.93 0.27
N GLU A 168 15.81 -5.88 -0.68
CA GLU A 168 16.45 -5.67 -1.98
C GLU A 168 15.87 -4.44 -2.71
N THR A 169 14.54 -4.32 -2.70
CA THR A 169 13.84 -3.19 -3.31
C THR A 169 14.17 -1.88 -2.60
N ALA A 170 14.20 -1.86 -1.26
CA ALA A 170 14.53 -0.67 -0.49
C ALA A 170 15.95 -0.18 -0.80
N VAL A 171 16.92 -1.10 -0.88
CA VAL A 171 18.31 -0.79 -1.25
C VAL A 171 18.41 -0.24 -2.69
N GLU A 172 17.72 -0.86 -3.64
CA GLU A 172 17.73 -0.41 -5.04
C GLU A 172 17.06 0.96 -5.21
N VAL A 173 15.95 1.21 -4.50
CA VAL A 173 15.29 2.52 -4.45
C VAL A 173 16.18 3.57 -3.77
N ALA A 174 16.89 3.21 -2.69
CA ALA A 174 17.82 4.12 -2.03
C ALA A 174 18.97 4.55 -2.97
N ASN A 175 19.38 3.65 -3.88
CA ASN A 175 20.48 3.82 -4.83
C ASN A 175 20.05 4.32 -6.23
N ILE A 176 18.81 4.79 -6.41
CA ILE A 176 18.23 5.14 -7.71
C ILE A 176 19.02 6.16 -8.58
N ARG A 177 19.94 6.94 -7.99
CA ARG A 177 20.81 7.87 -8.73
C ARG A 177 21.95 7.17 -9.48
N SER A 178 22.36 5.97 -9.05
CA SER A 178 23.42 5.17 -9.69
C SER A 178 22.89 3.95 -10.44
N VAL A 179 21.59 3.66 -10.33
CA VAL A 179 20.93 2.50 -10.95
C VAL A 179 20.33 2.88 -12.30
N SER A 180 20.58 2.06 -13.32
CA SER A 180 20.05 2.27 -14.68
C SER A 180 18.53 2.16 -14.73
N GLU A 181 17.90 2.78 -15.72
CA GLU A 181 16.44 2.72 -15.92
C GLU A 181 15.92 1.28 -16.09
N PHE A 182 16.74 0.41 -16.69
CA PHE A 182 16.45 -1.02 -16.83
C PHE A 182 16.41 -1.76 -15.48
N ALA A 183 17.40 -1.51 -14.61
CA ALA A 183 17.43 -2.14 -13.29
C ALA A 183 16.24 -1.71 -12.43
N ARG A 184 15.84 -0.42 -12.52
CA ARG A 184 14.59 0.08 -11.90
C ARG A 184 13.36 -0.72 -12.37
N LEU A 185 13.17 -0.84 -13.69
CA LEU A 185 12.03 -1.57 -14.26
C LEU A 185 11.99 -3.03 -13.82
N ASP A 186 13.14 -3.67 -13.72
CA ASP A 186 13.24 -5.06 -13.25
C ASP A 186 12.87 -5.19 -11.77
N THR A 187 13.36 -4.29 -10.89
CA THR A 187 12.94 -4.22 -9.48
C THR A 187 11.44 -4.09 -9.33
N LEU A 188 10.85 -3.17 -10.10
CA LEU A 188 9.40 -2.95 -10.09
C LEU A 188 8.65 -4.20 -10.55
N ALA A 189 9.12 -4.85 -11.61
CA ALA A 189 8.50 -6.08 -12.11
C ALA A 189 8.54 -7.19 -11.07
N ARG A 190 9.66 -7.37 -10.35
CA ARG A 190 9.77 -8.34 -9.25
C ARG A 190 8.81 -8.01 -8.11
N LEU A 191 8.76 -6.76 -7.66
CA LEU A 191 7.90 -6.30 -6.59
C LEU A 191 6.41 -6.46 -6.94
N VAL A 192 6.02 -6.13 -8.18
CA VAL A 192 4.66 -6.32 -8.69
C VAL A 192 4.32 -7.79 -8.80
N SER A 193 5.23 -8.63 -9.27
CA SER A 193 5.03 -10.09 -9.32
C SER A 193 4.82 -10.69 -7.93
N LEU A 194 5.54 -10.19 -6.93
CA LEU A 194 5.37 -10.61 -5.53
C LEU A 194 4.05 -10.12 -4.95
N ALA A 195 3.68 -8.87 -5.20
CA ALA A 195 2.38 -8.33 -4.81
C ALA A 195 1.22 -9.12 -5.44
N GLN A 196 1.35 -9.52 -6.71
CA GLN A 196 0.36 -10.37 -7.40
C GLN A 196 0.32 -11.78 -6.81
N THR A 197 1.48 -12.35 -6.48
CA THR A 197 1.55 -13.67 -5.82
C THR A 197 0.86 -13.61 -4.46
N ALA A 198 1.15 -12.57 -3.67
CA ALA A 198 0.52 -12.28 -2.38
C ALA A 198 -1.00 -12.08 -2.50
N SER A 199 -1.48 -11.37 -3.53
CA SER A 199 -2.92 -11.17 -3.71
C SER A 199 -3.64 -12.47 -4.09
N HIS A 200 -2.97 -13.38 -4.80
CA HIS A 200 -3.55 -14.66 -5.21
C HIS A 200 -3.54 -15.71 -4.08
N THR A 201 -2.50 -15.75 -3.25
CA THR A 201 -2.46 -16.64 -2.07
C THR A 201 -3.52 -16.27 -1.04
N GLY A 202 -3.79 -14.98 -0.83
CA GLY A 202 -4.85 -14.50 0.07
C GLY A 202 -6.28 -14.80 -0.38
N THR A 203 -6.51 -15.15 -1.66
CA THR A 203 -7.84 -15.51 -2.21
C THR A 203 -8.14 -17.01 -2.24
N GLN A 204 -7.17 -17.87 -1.93
CA GLN A 204 -7.33 -19.33 -1.94
C GLN A 204 -7.36 -19.97 -0.54
N SER A 205 -7.27 -19.18 0.54
CA SER A 205 -7.60 -19.61 1.91
C SER A 205 -9.05 -19.27 2.25
#